data_AF-A0A5J4V9G4-F1
#
_entry.id   AF-A0A5J4V9G4-F1
#
_cell.length_a   1.000
_cell.length_b   1.000
_cell.length_c   1.000
_cell.angle_alpha   90.00
_cell.angle_beta   90.00
_cell.angle_gamma   90.00
#
_symmetry.space_group_name_H-M   'P 1'
#
loop_
_entity.id
_entity.type
_entity.pdbx_description
1 polymer ?
#
loop_
_entity_poly.entity_id
_entity_poly.type
_entity_poly.pdbx_seq_one_letter_code
_entity_poly.pdbx_strand_id
1 'polypeptide(L)'
;MEEPFKFTVDYRDPNLYENAKFSRSVRNTFSNRIPAQGKGQFPPSAAQEIGIKFCLTGRMGCQRYYVGDRLCCCLCASTCGCCGCGQLIDICCLIEKRQKEINNEIRREAHKAYDQKRQNIPLMAQQDKFTQYPAAQQSYPSAPYNNQQNHGYPGGEKI
;
A
#
# COMPACT_ATOMS: atom_id res chain seq x y z
N MET A 1 -6.98 -19.50 10.41
CA MET A 1 -6.13 -18.67 11.27
C MET A 1 -5.75 -17.46 10.44
N GLU A 2 -6.42 -16.34 10.66
CA GLU A 2 -6.12 -15.08 9.95
C GLU A 2 -4.91 -14.45 10.63
N GLU A 3 -3.81 -14.25 9.90
CA GLU A 3 -2.66 -13.53 10.44
C GLU A 3 -3.08 -12.11 10.81
N PRO A 4 -2.65 -11.56 11.96
CA PRO A 4 -2.89 -10.17 12.31
C PRO A 4 -2.05 -9.29 11.38
N PHE A 5 -2.62 -8.94 10.22
CA PHE A 5 -2.03 -7.99 9.29
C PHE A 5 -1.86 -6.65 10.01
N LYS A 6 -0.63 -6.37 10.45
CA LYS A 6 -0.22 -5.09 11.04
C LYS A 6 -0.71 -3.95 10.14
N PHE A 7 -1.59 -3.13 10.69
CA PHE A 7 -2.05 -1.88 10.12
C PHE A 7 -0.85 -1.01 9.70
N THR A 8 -0.49 -0.98 8.42
CA THR A 8 0.21 0.14 7.72
C THR A 8 0.63 -0.17 6.27
N VAL A 9 0.17 -1.26 5.63
CA VAL A 9 0.43 -1.40 4.17
C VAL A 9 -0.65 -0.66 3.40
N ASP A 10 -0.27 0.42 2.71
CA ASP A 10 -1.15 1.09 1.75
C ASP A 10 -1.21 0.26 0.45
N TYR A 11 -2.24 -0.58 0.33
CA TYR A 11 -2.47 -1.39 -0.87
C TYR A 11 -2.78 -0.56 -2.14
N ARG A 12 -2.85 0.77 -2.05
CA ARG A 12 -2.97 1.64 -3.22
C ARG A 12 -1.63 2.13 -3.74
N ASP A 13 -0.51 1.85 -3.06
CA ASP A 13 0.82 2.20 -3.57
C ASP A 13 1.19 1.32 -4.79
N PRO A 14 1.30 1.88 -6.01
CA PRO A 14 1.66 1.11 -7.21
C PRO A 14 3.06 0.49 -7.11
N ASN A 15 3.96 1.06 -6.29
CA ASN A 15 5.33 0.57 -6.13
C ASN A 15 5.40 -0.73 -5.33
N LEU A 16 4.30 -1.19 -4.72
CA LEU A 16 4.23 -2.52 -4.09
C LEU A 16 4.08 -3.64 -5.11
N TYR A 17 3.72 -3.32 -6.36
CA TYR A 17 3.32 -4.30 -7.37
C TYR A 17 4.25 -4.40 -8.57
N GLU A 18 5.28 -3.55 -8.65
CA GLU A 18 6.15 -3.41 -9.82
C GLU A 18 6.78 -4.75 -10.27
N ASN A 19 7.19 -5.58 -9.32
CA ASN A 19 7.84 -6.87 -9.55
C ASN A 19 7.00 -8.08 -9.13
N ALA A 20 5.72 -7.86 -8.79
CA ALA A 20 4.85 -8.90 -8.26
C ALA A 20 4.38 -9.86 -9.38
N LYS A 21 4.43 -11.16 -9.11
CA LYS A 21 4.01 -12.19 -10.07
C LYS A 21 2.57 -12.60 -9.80
N PHE A 22 1.63 -11.82 -10.32
CA PHE A 22 0.21 -12.07 -10.17
C PHE A 22 -0.36 -13.09 -11.16
N SER A 23 -1.35 -13.86 -10.69
CA SER A 23 -2.21 -14.69 -11.53
C SER A 23 -2.91 -13.85 -12.61
N ARG A 24 -3.31 -14.50 -13.72
CA ARG A 24 -3.96 -13.81 -14.85
C ARG A 24 -5.25 -13.11 -14.41
N SER A 25 -6.04 -13.71 -13.52
CA SER A 25 -7.26 -13.09 -13.01
C SER A 25 -6.96 -11.79 -12.26
N VAL A 26 -5.97 -11.78 -11.36
CA VAL A 26 -5.62 -10.56 -10.62
C VAL A 26 -5.10 -9.48 -11.57
N ARG A 27 -4.24 -9.83 -12.53
CA ARG A 27 -3.74 -8.89 -13.56
C ARG A 27 -4.87 -8.24 -14.36
N ASN A 28 -5.92 -8.98 -14.68
CA ASN A 28 -7.08 -8.43 -15.41
C ASN A 28 -7.86 -7.37 -14.62
N THR A 29 -7.58 -7.20 -13.33
CA THR A 29 -8.22 -6.22 -12.43
C THR A 29 -7.38 -4.96 -12.23
N PHE A 30 -6.20 -4.86 -12.85
CA PHE A 30 -5.33 -3.70 -12.65
C PHE A 30 -5.91 -2.44 -13.31
N SER A 31 -5.79 -1.33 -12.60
CA SER A 31 -6.01 0.02 -13.10
C SER A 31 -4.87 0.90 -12.58
N ASN A 32 -4.17 1.61 -13.47
CA ASN A 32 -3.02 2.46 -13.11
C ASN A 32 -1.96 1.75 -12.25
N ARG A 33 -1.61 0.51 -12.62
CA ARG A 33 -0.65 -0.35 -11.88
C ARG A 33 -1.11 -0.79 -10.48
N ILE A 34 -2.36 -0.55 -10.11
CA ILE A 34 -2.93 -0.94 -8.81
C ILE A 34 -4.02 -2.01 -9.05
N PRO A 35 -4.03 -3.13 -8.32
CA PRO A 35 -5.04 -4.18 -8.47
C PRO A 35 -6.42 -3.75 -7.96
N ALA A 36 -7.42 -4.62 -8.14
CA ALA A 36 -8.79 -4.40 -7.67
C ALA A 36 -9.40 -3.07 -8.19
N GLN A 37 -9.23 -2.83 -9.49
CA GLN A 37 -9.73 -1.65 -10.20
C GLN A 37 -9.18 -0.33 -9.62
N GLY A 38 -7.93 -0.34 -9.15
CA GLY A 38 -7.27 0.84 -8.57
C GLY A 38 -7.55 1.06 -7.08
N LYS A 39 -8.30 0.18 -6.42
CA LYS A 39 -8.64 0.30 -5.00
C LYS A 39 -7.64 -0.41 -4.08
N GLY A 40 -6.76 -1.24 -4.64
CA GLY A 40 -5.82 -2.09 -3.89
C GLY A 40 -6.45 -3.37 -3.38
N GLN A 41 -7.70 -3.34 -2.91
CA GLN A 41 -8.46 -4.54 -2.54
C GLN A 41 -9.92 -4.43 -2.96
N PHE A 42 -10.56 -5.57 -3.16
CA PHE A 42 -11.99 -5.64 -3.40
C PHE A 42 -12.78 -5.58 -2.09
N PRO A 43 -13.75 -4.66 -1.93
CA PRO A 43 -14.62 -4.61 -0.76
C PRO A 43 -15.62 -5.78 -0.77
N PRO A 44 -15.86 -6.48 0.37
CA PRO A 44 -16.52 -7.79 0.42
C PRO A 44 -17.86 -7.92 -0.34
N SER A 45 -18.68 -6.87 -0.37
CA SER A 45 -20.01 -6.88 -0.98
C SER A 45 -20.05 -6.39 -2.44
N ALA A 46 -19.02 -5.69 -2.94
CA ALA A 46 -19.15 -4.99 -4.22
C ALA A 46 -19.33 -5.93 -5.42
N ALA A 47 -18.71 -7.11 -5.40
CA ALA A 47 -18.89 -8.06 -6.48
C ALA A 47 -20.34 -8.61 -6.53
N GLN A 48 -20.95 -8.78 -5.36
CA GLN A 48 -22.35 -9.21 -5.22
C GLN A 48 -23.30 -8.10 -5.68
N GLU A 49 -23.09 -6.86 -5.23
CA GLU A 49 -23.88 -5.69 -5.64
C GLU A 49 -23.86 -5.50 -7.17
N ILE A 50 -22.67 -5.61 -7.76
CA ILE A 50 -22.48 -5.56 -9.21
C ILE A 50 -23.23 -6.72 -9.88
N GLY A 51 -23.13 -7.93 -9.34
CA GLY A 51 -23.83 -9.10 -9.84
C GLY A 51 -25.35 -8.96 -9.82
N ILE A 52 -25.92 -8.47 -8.71
CA ILE A 52 -27.35 -8.22 -8.56
C ILE A 52 -27.80 -7.16 -9.57
N LYS A 53 -27.09 -6.03 -9.65
CA LYS A 53 -27.41 -4.96 -10.60
C LYS A 53 -27.42 -5.45 -12.05
N PHE A 54 -26.42 -6.22 -12.44
CA PHE A 54 -26.33 -6.73 -13.79
C PHE A 54 -27.35 -7.83 -14.09
N CYS A 55 -27.67 -8.67 -13.10
CA CYS A 55 -28.74 -9.65 -13.20
C CYS A 55 -30.10 -8.98 -13.51
N LEU A 56 -30.42 -7.86 -12.84
CA LEU A 56 -31.65 -7.10 -13.10
C LEU A 56 -31.71 -6.47 -14.49
N THR A 57 -30.55 -6.16 -15.08
CA THR A 57 -30.45 -5.60 -16.45
C THR A 57 -30.35 -6.66 -17.56
N GLY A 58 -30.47 -7.95 -17.21
CA GLY A 58 -30.35 -9.06 -18.17
C GLY A 58 -28.91 -9.36 -18.63
N ARG A 59 -27.90 -8.73 -18.02
CA ARG A 59 -26.47 -8.94 -18.35
C ARG A 59 -25.85 -9.94 -17.39
N MET A 60 -26.12 -11.22 -17.59
CA MET A 60 -25.59 -12.26 -16.71
C MET A 60 -24.06 -12.41 -16.81
N GLY A 61 -23.40 -12.79 -15.72
CA GLY A 61 -21.95 -13.03 -15.67
C GLY A 61 -21.05 -11.80 -15.47
N CYS A 62 -21.55 -10.56 -15.53
CA CYS A 62 -20.71 -9.37 -15.42
C CYS A 62 -19.99 -9.21 -14.07
N GLN A 63 -20.47 -9.84 -12.99
CA GLN A 63 -19.75 -9.92 -11.72
C GLN A 63 -18.40 -10.62 -11.83
N ARG A 64 -18.26 -11.59 -12.76
CA ARG A 64 -17.00 -12.28 -13.04
C ARG A 64 -15.98 -11.36 -13.71
N TYR A 65 -16.46 -10.40 -14.51
CA TYR A 65 -15.60 -9.35 -15.08
C TYR A 65 -14.96 -8.48 -13.99
N TYR A 66 -15.74 -8.12 -12.95
CA TYR A 66 -15.26 -7.30 -11.84
C TYR A 66 -14.05 -7.93 -11.13
N VAL A 67 -14.07 -9.25 -10.92
CA VAL A 67 -12.96 -10.03 -10.33
C VAL A 67 -11.92 -10.50 -11.35
N GLY A 68 -11.97 -10.01 -12.59
CA GLY A 68 -10.97 -10.29 -13.63
C GLY A 68 -11.09 -11.67 -14.30
N ASP A 69 -12.18 -12.39 -14.07
CA ASP A 69 -12.50 -13.67 -14.72
C ASP A 69 -13.29 -13.45 -16.01
N ARG A 70 -12.58 -12.93 -17.02
CA ARG A 70 -13.17 -12.51 -18.30
C ARG A 70 -13.75 -13.67 -19.10
N LEU A 71 -13.09 -14.84 -19.06
CA LEU A 71 -13.55 -16.00 -19.82
C LEU A 71 -14.88 -16.52 -19.26
N CYS A 72 -14.97 -16.70 -17.94
CA CYS A 72 -16.21 -17.13 -17.30
C CYS A 72 -17.33 -16.09 -17.51
N CYS A 73 -17.01 -14.79 -17.44
CA CYS A 73 -17.96 -13.72 -17.78
C CYS A 73 -18.54 -13.90 -19.20
N CYS A 74 -17.70 -14.12 -20.22
CA CYS A 74 -18.17 -14.29 -21.59
C CYS A 74 -19.03 -15.55 -21.75
N LEU A 75 -18.62 -16.67 -21.12
CA LEU A 75 -19.38 -17.92 -21.16
C LEU A 75 -20.75 -17.78 -20.48
N CYS A 76 -20.81 -17.12 -19.33
CA CYS A 76 -22.08 -16.85 -18.63
C CYS A 76 -22.99 -15.92 -19.45
N ALA A 77 -22.40 -14.91 -20.12
CA ALA A 77 -23.16 -14.02 -20.99
C ALA A 77 -23.70 -14.73 -22.23
N SER A 78 -22.92 -15.61 -22.87
CA SER A 78 -23.33 -16.35 -24.08
C SER A 78 -24.34 -17.46 -23.81
N THR A 79 -24.35 -18.02 -22.60
CA THR A 79 -25.25 -19.10 -22.19
C THR A 79 -26.49 -18.63 -21.43
N CYS A 80 -26.71 -17.30 -21.34
CA CYS A 80 -27.73 -16.71 -20.49
C CYS A 80 -27.72 -17.29 -19.06
N GLY A 81 -26.52 -17.53 -18.51
CA GLY A 81 -26.29 -17.97 -17.13
C GLY A 81 -27.01 -19.25 -16.72
N CYS A 82 -27.10 -20.27 -17.60
CA CYS A 82 -27.77 -21.55 -17.33
C CYS A 82 -29.16 -21.37 -16.70
N CYS A 83 -30.06 -20.66 -17.40
CA CYS A 83 -31.43 -20.39 -16.95
C CYS A 83 -31.53 -19.59 -15.63
N GLY A 84 -30.52 -18.77 -15.29
CA GLY A 84 -30.50 -17.92 -14.09
C GLY A 84 -30.11 -18.62 -12.79
N CYS A 85 -30.32 -19.93 -12.66
CA CYS A 85 -29.89 -20.70 -11.48
C CYS A 85 -28.36 -20.66 -11.30
N GLY A 86 -27.61 -20.75 -12.40
CA GLY A 86 -26.16 -20.64 -12.37
C GLY A 86 -25.68 -19.27 -11.87
N GLN A 87 -26.40 -18.20 -12.24
CA GLN A 87 -26.12 -16.83 -11.81
C GLN A 87 -26.35 -16.65 -10.29
N LEU A 88 -27.41 -17.26 -9.73
CA LEU A 88 -27.67 -17.21 -8.29
C LEU A 88 -26.60 -17.94 -7.48
N ILE A 89 -26.21 -19.14 -7.90
CA ILE A 89 -25.12 -19.89 -7.27
C ILE A 89 -23.81 -19.09 -7.34
N ASP A 90 -23.56 -18.43 -8.47
CA ASP A 90 -22.36 -17.63 -8.64
C ASP A 90 -22.30 -16.44 -7.67
N ILE A 91 -23.39 -15.66 -7.61
CA ILE A 91 -23.50 -14.48 -6.73
C ILE A 91 -23.44 -14.89 -5.24
N CYS A 92 -24.17 -15.93 -4.85
CA CYS A 92 -24.32 -16.28 -3.43
C CYS A 92 -23.14 -17.08 -2.88
N CYS A 93 -22.51 -17.95 -3.69
CA CYS A 93 -21.60 -18.97 -3.16
C CYS A 93 -20.17 -18.87 -3.70
N LEU A 94 -19.98 -18.42 -4.94
CA LEU A 94 -18.69 -18.52 -5.63
C LEU A 94 -17.94 -17.20 -5.68
N ILE A 95 -18.63 -16.09 -5.92
CA ILE A 95 -17.97 -14.80 -6.12
C ILE A 95 -17.25 -14.30 -4.87
N GLU A 96 -17.82 -14.53 -3.69
CA GLU A 96 -17.21 -14.14 -2.41
C GLU A 96 -15.90 -14.91 -2.17
N LYS A 97 -15.91 -16.23 -2.40
CA LYS A 97 -14.72 -17.07 -2.29
C LYS A 97 -13.64 -16.59 -3.25
N ARG A 98 -14.01 -16.32 -4.51
CA ARG A 98 -13.08 -15.83 -5.53
C ARG A 98 -12.49 -14.47 -5.15
N GLN A 99 -13.30 -13.59 -4.60
CA GLN A 99 -12.85 -12.28 -4.15
C GLN A 99 -11.86 -12.39 -2.98
N LYS A 100 -12.13 -13.29 -2.01
CA LYS A 100 -11.21 -13.57 -0.90
C LYS A 100 -9.87 -14.11 -1.40
N GLU A 101 -9.89 -15.05 -2.35
CA GLU A 101 -8.67 -15.57 -2.99
C GLU A 101 -7.82 -14.45 -3.61
N ILE A 102 -8.45 -13.57 -4.41
CA ILE A 102 -7.75 -12.46 -5.06
C ILE A 102 -7.20 -11.48 -4.02
N ASN A 103 -8.00 -11.11 -3.01
CA ASN A 103 -7.53 -10.20 -1.96
C ASN A 103 -6.38 -10.82 -1.16
N ASN A 104 -6.41 -12.12 -0.87
CA ASN A 104 -5.31 -12.81 -0.20
C ASN A 104 -4.04 -12.83 -1.06
N GLU A 105 -4.17 -13.03 -2.37
CA GLU A 105 -3.05 -12.93 -3.31
C GLU A 105 -2.45 -11.52 -3.32
N ILE A 106 -3.30 -10.48 -3.44
CA ILE A 106 -2.85 -9.08 -3.40
C ILE A 106 -2.13 -8.76 -2.09
N ARG A 107 -2.69 -9.18 -0.95
CA ARG A 107 -2.08 -8.97 0.36
C ARG A 107 -0.72 -9.64 0.43
N ARG A 108 -0.64 -10.92 0.06
CA ARG A 108 0.61 -11.68 0.10
C ARG A 108 1.72 -11.00 -0.69
N GLU A 109 1.44 -10.58 -1.94
CA GLU A 109 2.47 -9.92 -2.76
C GLU A 109 2.83 -8.52 -2.25
N ALA A 110 1.84 -7.74 -1.79
CA ALA A 110 2.08 -6.42 -1.22
C ALA A 110 2.96 -6.48 0.03
N HIS A 111 2.69 -7.44 0.94
CA HIS A 111 3.49 -7.66 2.13
C HIS A 111 4.90 -8.14 1.79
N LYS A 112 5.04 -9.06 0.83
CA LYS A 112 6.35 -9.50 0.34
C LYS A 112 7.20 -8.34 -0.17
N ALA A 113 6.63 -7.44 -0.98
CA ALA A 113 7.34 -6.27 -1.48
C ALA A 113 7.67 -5.27 -0.35
N TYR A 114 6.75 -5.07 0.60
CA TYR A 114 6.94 -4.21 1.75
C TYR A 114 8.08 -4.71 2.66
N ASP A 115 8.12 -6.01 2.94
CA ASP A 115 9.17 -6.62 3.77
C ASP A 115 10.54 -6.59 3.10
N GLN A 116 10.60 -6.81 1.77
CA GLN A 116 11.82 -6.64 0.99
C GLN A 116 12.36 -5.21 1.07
N LYS A 117 11.48 -4.19 0.95
CA LYS A 117 11.90 -2.78 1.12
C LYS A 117 12.42 -2.53 2.52
N ARG A 118 11.75 -3.03 3.57
CA ARG A 118 12.20 -2.85 4.97
C ARG A 118 13.56 -3.48 5.25
N GLN A 119 13.85 -4.65 4.69
CA GLN A 119 15.15 -5.32 4.87
C GLN A 119 16.31 -4.56 4.23
N ASN A 120 16.05 -3.73 3.21
CA ASN A 120 17.10 -2.96 2.52
C ASN A 120 17.39 -1.58 3.16
N ILE A 121 16.53 -1.08 4.06
CA ILE A 121 16.70 0.22 4.73
C ILE A 121 17.91 0.32 5.70
N PRO A 122 18.32 -0.73 6.47
CA PRO A 122 19.44 -0.60 7.40
C PRO A 122 20.81 -0.41 6.75
N LEU A 123 20.96 -0.62 5.43
CA LEU A 123 22.26 -0.50 4.73
C LEU A 123 22.50 0.89 4.14
N MET A 124 21.46 1.64 3.77
CA MET A 124 21.63 2.98 3.20
C MET A 124 21.74 4.08 4.26
N ALA A 125 21.05 3.94 5.41
CA ALA A 125 21.11 4.94 6.49
C ALA A 125 22.48 5.01 7.20
N GLN A 126 23.38 4.05 6.97
CA GLN A 126 24.73 4.06 7.52
C GLN A 126 25.75 4.74 6.59
N GLN A 127 25.43 4.91 5.30
CA GLN A 127 26.36 5.46 4.31
C GLN A 127 26.37 7.00 4.31
N ASP A 128 25.25 7.65 4.63
CA ASP A 128 25.16 9.12 4.73
C ASP A 128 25.79 9.71 5.99
N LYS A 129 26.10 8.88 7.00
CA LYS A 129 26.81 9.35 8.22
C LYS A 129 28.34 9.37 8.09
N PHE A 130 28.92 8.88 7.00
CA PHE A 130 30.38 8.84 6.81
C PHE A 130 30.93 9.92 5.88
N THR A 131 30.10 10.76 5.26
CA THR A 131 30.53 11.77 4.27
C THR A 131 30.51 13.21 4.75
N GLN A 132 30.32 13.47 6.04
CA GLN A 132 30.26 14.84 6.57
C GLN A 132 31.21 15.06 7.75
N TYR A 133 32.51 14.95 7.49
CA TYR A 133 33.51 15.71 8.24
C TYR A 133 34.00 16.85 7.34
N PRO A 134 33.56 18.11 7.56
CA PRO A 134 34.34 19.23 7.08
C PRO A 134 35.67 19.22 7.83
N ALA A 135 36.78 19.23 7.09
CA ALA A 135 38.11 19.51 7.64
C ALA A 135 38.08 20.91 8.27
N ALA A 136 37.87 20.97 9.58
CA ALA A 136 38.02 22.21 10.34
C ALA A 136 39.51 22.53 10.39
N GLN A 137 39.95 23.47 9.54
CA GLN A 137 41.24 24.12 9.67
C GLN A 137 41.28 24.87 11.02
N GLN A 138 42.17 24.42 11.91
CA GLN A 138 42.55 25.13 13.11
C GLN A 138 43.24 26.43 12.74
N SER A 139 42.55 27.56 12.90
CA SER A 139 43.15 28.89 12.94
C SER A 139 42.93 29.43 14.35
N TYR A 140 43.95 29.33 15.20
CA TYR A 140 43.98 29.98 16.50
C TYR A 140 44.28 31.47 16.31
N PRO A 141 43.43 32.39 16.77
CA PRO A 141 43.85 33.76 17.01
C PRO A 141 44.51 33.85 18.38
N SER A 142 45.79 34.17 18.38
CA SER A 142 46.54 34.57 19.57
C SER A 142 46.26 36.03 19.94
N ALA A 143 46.14 36.26 21.26
CA ALA A 143 46.33 37.51 22.00
C ALA A 143 45.12 38.48 22.14
N PRO A 144 45.15 39.47 23.07
CA PRO A 144 46.02 39.64 24.24
C PRO A 144 45.26 39.75 25.58
N TYR A 145 45.98 39.46 26.65
CA TYR A 145 45.65 39.75 28.03
C TYR A 145 45.56 41.28 28.22
N ASN A 146 44.42 41.80 28.68
CA ASN A 146 44.34 43.19 29.15
C ASN A 146 43.88 43.22 30.61
N ASN A 147 44.82 43.58 31.46
CA ASN A 147 44.69 43.71 32.90
C ASN A 147 44.28 45.17 33.16
N GLN A 148 42.99 45.44 33.34
CA GLN A 148 42.54 46.74 33.84
C GLN A 148 41.94 46.56 35.24
N GLN A 149 42.82 46.78 36.21
CA GLN A 149 42.48 47.34 37.51
C GLN A 149 41.73 48.67 37.30
N ASN A 150 40.55 48.85 37.89
CA ASN A 150 40.31 50.08 38.65
C ASN A 150 39.14 49.98 39.64
N HIS A 151 39.32 50.75 40.70
CA HIS A 151 38.59 50.87 41.96
C HIS A 151 37.15 51.39 41.89
N GLY A 152 36.34 51.05 42.90
CA GLY A 152 35.18 51.85 43.30
C GLY A 152 34.13 51.15 44.17
N TYR A 153 34.36 51.06 45.48
CA TYR A 153 33.31 50.97 46.53
C TYR A 153 32.61 52.35 46.69
N PRO A 154 31.59 52.57 47.56
CA PRO A 154 30.61 51.70 48.24
C PRO A 154 29.14 52.22 48.19
N GLY A 155 28.20 51.42 48.70
CA GLY A 155 27.11 51.91 49.58
C GLY A 155 25.76 52.27 48.96
N GLY A 156 24.69 51.75 49.57
CA GLY A 156 23.31 52.18 49.25
C GLY A 156 22.24 51.24 49.82
N GLU A 157 22.06 51.30 51.13
CA GLU A 157 21.02 50.65 51.93
C GLU A 157 19.71 51.47 51.91
N LYS A 158 18.57 50.80 52.16
CA LYS A 158 17.19 51.30 52.45
C LYS A 158 16.34 51.60 51.19
N ILE A 159 15.07 51.21 51.11
CA ILE A 159 14.00 51.05 52.12
C ILE A 159 13.19 49.78 51.81
#